data_AF-A0A267MI97-F1
#
_entry.id   AF-A0A267MI97-F1
#
_cell.length_a   1.000
_cell.length_b   1.000
_cell.length_c   1.000
_cell.angle_alpha   90.00
_cell.angle_beta   90.00
_cell.angle_gamma   90.00
#
_symmetry.space_group_name_H-M   'P 1'
#
loop_
_entity.id
_entity.type
_entity.pdbx_description
1 polymer ?
#
loop_
_entity_poly.entity_id
_entity_poly.type
_entity_poly.pdbx_seq_one_letter_code
_entity_poly.pdbx_strand_id
1 'polypeptide(L)'
;MKFHPYLSEKELLKDLLMSENQLSLSYTNSMTKSPSINLRQLLYECEKNVLQNQENIVNAMNKRGWNLSDQADYHYVLNVQDKYNSLLKDM
;
A
#
# COMPACT_ATOMS: atom_id res chain seq x y z
N MET A 1 -17.44 20.22 17.28
CA MET A 1 -16.64 19.51 16.27
C MET A 1 -15.30 20.23 16.19
N LYS A 2 -14.26 19.74 16.88
CA LYS A 2 -12.95 20.41 16.91
C LYS A 2 -12.16 19.97 15.68
N PHE A 3 -12.08 20.81 14.66
CA PHE A 3 -11.10 20.66 13.59
C PHE A 3 -9.72 20.89 14.19
N HIS A 4 -8.90 19.84 14.28
CA HIS A 4 -7.46 19.99 14.51
C HIS A 4 -6.84 20.26 13.13
N PRO A 5 -6.28 21.45 12.86
CA PRO A 5 -5.67 21.78 11.57
C PRO A 5 -4.36 21.04 11.29
N TYR A 6 -3.88 20.23 12.24
CA TYR A 6 -2.66 19.46 12.14
C TYR A 6 -3.01 18.00 12.38
N LEU A 7 -2.99 17.19 11.31
CA LEU A 7 -2.94 15.74 11.44
C LEU A 7 -1.68 15.40 12.24
N SER A 8 -1.82 14.52 13.24
CA SER A 8 -0.64 14.00 13.93
C SER A 8 0.23 13.23 12.94
N GLU A 9 1.53 13.15 13.17
CA GLU A 9 2.44 12.35 12.32
C GLU A 9 1.97 10.89 12.20
N LYS A 10 1.30 10.36 13.23
CA LYS A 10 0.66 9.04 13.21
C LYS A 10 -0.51 8.97 12.22
N GLU A 11 -1.40 9.96 12.24
CA GLU A 11 -2.53 10.04 11.31
C GLU A 11 -2.05 10.30 9.89
N LEU A 12 -1.03 11.14 9.69
CA LEU A 12 -0.39 11.36 8.38
C LEU A 12 0.18 10.07 7.81
N LEU A 13 0.91 9.27 8.61
CA LEU A 13 1.44 7.99 8.12
C LEU A 13 0.32 6.97 7.84
N LYS A 14 -0.77 6.96 8.63
CA LYS A 14 -1.94 6.13 8.37
C LYS A 14 -2.67 6.54 7.08
N ASP A 15 -2.90 7.83 6.87
CA ASP A 15 -3.52 8.36 5.66
C ASP A 15 -2.65 8.11 4.42
N LEU A 16 -1.33 8.23 4.58
CA LEU A 16 -0.37 7.90 3.52
C LEU A 16 -0.43 6.42 3.18
N LEU A 17 -0.43 5.52 4.18
CA LEU A 17 -0.57 4.08 3.98
C LEU A 17 -1.90 3.74 3.28
N MET A 18 -3.00 4.39 3.69
CA MET A 18 -4.31 4.21 3.07
C MET A 18 -4.33 4.67 1.60
N SER A 19 -3.68 5.79 1.30
CA SER A 19 -3.55 6.29 -0.08
C SER A 19 -2.73 5.34 -0.96
N GLU A 20 -1.61 4.83 -0.45
CA GLU A 20 -0.78 3.84 -1.14
C GLU A 20 -1.55 2.54 -1.40
N ASN A 21 -2.38 2.09 -0.45
CA ASN A 21 -3.24 0.92 -0.64
C ASN A 21 -4.27 1.13 -1.76
N GLN A 22 -4.87 2.32 -1.86
CA GLN A 22 -5.78 2.66 -2.95
C GLN A 22 -5.07 2.69 -4.32
N LEU A 23 -3.83 3.19 -4.36
CA LEU A 23 -3.00 3.17 -5.57
C LEU A 23 -2.68 1.74 -6.02
N SER A 24 -2.25 0.87 -5.08
CA SER A 24 -2.02 -0.55 -5.38
C SER A 24 -3.27 -1.21 -5.98
N LEU A 25 -4.44 -1.07 -5.34
CA LEU A 25 -5.70 -1.61 -5.86
C LEU A 25 -6.03 -1.08 -7.27
N SER A 26 -5.78 0.20 -7.53
CA SER A 26 -6.00 0.81 -8.84
C SER A 26 -5.05 0.23 -9.90
N TYR A 27 -3.77 0.03 -9.56
CA TYR A 27 -2.78 -0.56 -10.46
C TYR A 27 -3.06 -2.03 -10.74
N THR A 28 -3.39 -2.84 -9.73
CA THR A 28 -3.78 -4.24 -9.90
C THR A 28 -5.02 -4.37 -10.79
N ASN A 29 -6.05 -3.54 -10.56
CA ASN A 29 -7.26 -3.50 -11.40
C ASN A 29 -6.96 -3.04 -12.83
N SER A 30 -6.02 -2.10 -13.00
CA SER A 30 -5.61 -1.63 -14.32
C SER A 30 -4.79 -2.68 -15.06
N MET A 31 -3.95 -3.46 -14.37
CA MET A 31 -3.18 -4.57 -14.95
C MET A 31 -4.09 -5.69 -15.46
N THR A 32 -5.08 -6.09 -14.67
CA THR A 32 -6.06 -7.13 -15.06
C THR A 32 -6.94 -6.70 -16.22
N LYS A 33 -7.26 -5.41 -16.34
CA LYS A 33 -8.09 -4.87 -17.44
C LYS A 33 -7.30 -4.46 -18.67
N SER A 34 -5.98 -4.32 -18.57
CA SER A 34 -5.17 -3.78 -19.66
C SER A 34 -4.70 -4.88 -20.60
N PRO A 35 -5.02 -4.80 -21.91
CA PRO A 35 -4.55 -5.77 -22.90
C PRO A 35 -3.08 -5.57 -23.29
N SER A 36 -2.49 -4.40 -23.01
CA SER A 36 -1.12 -4.04 -23.43
C SER A 36 -0.03 -4.54 -22.46
N ILE A 37 0.92 -5.33 -22.96
CA ILE A 37 2.08 -5.84 -22.20
C ILE A 37 2.94 -4.70 -21.66
N ASN A 38 3.21 -3.68 -22.48
CA ASN A 38 4.03 -2.53 -22.08
C ASN A 38 3.37 -1.75 -20.95
N LEU A 39 2.05 -1.60 -20.98
CA LEU A 39 1.31 -0.94 -19.91
C LEU A 39 1.28 -1.80 -18.64
N ARG A 40 1.17 -3.14 -18.77
CA ARG A 40 1.28 -4.05 -17.62
C ARG A 40 2.66 -3.98 -16.96
N GLN A 41 3.75 -3.94 -17.74
CA GLN A 41 5.11 -3.77 -17.21
C GLN A 41 5.30 -2.42 -16.50
N LEU A 42 4.78 -1.32 -17.07
CA LEU A 42 4.85 -0.02 -16.41
C LEU A 42 4.07 -0.02 -15.08
N LEU A 43 2.86 -0.57 -15.07
CA LEU A 43 2.04 -0.69 -13.86
C LEU A 43 2.70 -1.60 -12.81
N TYR A 44 3.42 -2.62 -13.25
CA TYR A 44 4.20 -3.50 -12.37
C TYR A 44 5.32 -2.75 -11.65
N GLU A 45 6.10 -1.94 -12.37
CA GLU A 45 7.14 -1.11 -11.76
C GLU A 45 6.53 -0.07 -10.80
N CYS A 46 5.39 0.51 -11.15
CA CYS A 46 4.65 1.40 -10.24
C CYS A 46 4.20 0.68 -8.97
N GLU A 47 3.64 -0.53 -9.08
CA GLU A 47 3.20 -1.32 -7.91
C GLU A 47 4.36 -1.71 -7.00
N LYS A 48 5.52 -2.06 -7.56
CA LYS A 48 6.74 -2.32 -6.78
C LYS A 48 7.16 -1.10 -5.96
N ASN A 49 7.08 0.10 -6.53
CA ASN A 49 7.38 1.33 -5.81
C ASN A 49 6.38 1.61 -4.69
N VAL A 50 5.08 1.37 -4.93
CA VAL A 50 4.02 1.48 -3.92
C VAL A 50 4.28 0.53 -2.76
N LEU A 51 4.58 -0.75 -3.02
CA LEU A 51 4.89 -1.73 -1.98
C LEU A 51 6.12 -1.30 -1.16
N GLN A 52 7.17 -0.80 -1.81
CA GLN A 52 8.35 -0.29 -1.11
C GLN A 52 8.03 0.90 -0.20
N ASN A 53 7.14 1.80 -0.65
CA ASN A 53 6.67 2.93 0.15
C ASN A 53 5.87 2.45 1.36
N GLN A 54 4.96 1.50 1.18
CA GLN A 54 4.18 0.90 2.27
C GLN A 54 5.08 0.26 3.32
N GLU A 55 6.09 -0.52 2.90
CA GLU A 55 7.10 -1.08 3.81
C GLU A 55 7.84 0.01 4.60
N ASN A 56 8.25 1.09 3.92
CA ASN A 56 8.93 2.21 4.56
C ASN A 56 8.03 2.90 5.60
N ILE A 57 6.76 3.11 5.29
CA ILE A 57 5.78 3.71 6.19
C ILE A 57 5.57 2.82 7.42
N VAL A 58 5.35 1.53 7.22
CA VAL A 58 5.19 0.55 8.31
C VAL A 58 6.44 0.50 9.17
N ASN A 59 7.63 0.46 8.58
CA ASN A 59 8.90 0.51 9.31
C ASN A 59 9.06 1.81 10.12
N ALA A 60 8.63 2.93 9.55
CA ALA A 60 8.66 4.22 10.22
C ALA A 60 7.67 4.27 11.40
N MET A 61 6.49 3.65 11.27
CA MET A 61 5.51 3.49 12.36
C MET A 61 6.03 2.54 13.45
N ASN A 62 6.71 1.45 13.05
CA ASN A 62 7.35 0.48 13.95
C ASN A 62 8.40 1.14 14.84
N LYS A 63 9.33 1.89 14.22
CA LYS A 63 10.40 2.60 14.93
C LYS A 63 9.87 3.57 15.97
N ARG A 64 8.70 4.16 15.74
CA ARG A 64 8.04 5.10 16.66
C ARG A 64 7.15 4.43 17.71
N GLY A 65 7.07 3.10 17.72
CA GLY A 65 6.29 2.33 18.70
C GLY A 65 4.77 2.49 18.53
N TRP A 66 4.30 2.92 17.36
CA TRP A 66 2.86 3.10 17.09
C TRP A 66 2.13 1.78 16.80
N ASN A 67 2.85 0.66 16.87
CA ASN A 67 2.42 -0.67 16.43
C ASN A 67 1.91 -1.57 17.55
N LEU A 68 1.06 -1.04 18.45
CA LEU A 68 0.54 -1.79 19.60
C LEU A 68 -0.99 -1.98 19.62
N SER A 69 -1.73 -1.63 18.56
CA SER A 69 -3.18 -1.90 18.59
C SER A 69 -3.86 -2.29 17.28
N ASP A 70 -3.25 -2.10 16.10
CA ASP A 70 -3.90 -2.45 14.83
C ASP A 70 -3.12 -3.56 14.11
N GLN A 71 -3.19 -4.79 14.65
CA GLN A 71 -2.77 -6.00 13.91
C GLN A 71 -3.41 -6.07 12.51
N ALA A 72 -4.54 -5.37 12.30
CA ALA A 72 -5.23 -5.24 11.04
C ALA A 72 -4.38 -4.62 9.92
N ASP A 73 -3.58 -3.58 10.20
CA ASP A 73 -2.80 -2.89 9.16
C ASP A 73 -1.65 -3.78 8.65
N TYR A 74 -1.00 -4.51 9.56
CA TYR A 74 0.05 -5.47 9.19
C TYR A 74 -0.51 -6.68 8.43
N HIS A 75 -1.64 -7.23 8.89
CA HIS A 75 -2.34 -8.31 8.17
C HIS A 75 -2.85 -7.86 6.80
N TYR A 76 -3.27 -6.60 6.66
CA TYR A 76 -3.68 -6.05 5.37
C TYR A 76 -2.50 -5.98 4.40
N VAL A 77 -1.36 -5.44 4.83
CA VAL A 77 -0.15 -5.35 3.99
C VAL A 77 0.31 -6.75 3.55
N LEU A 78 0.34 -7.72 4.47
CA LEU A 78 0.65 -9.11 4.13
C LEU A 78 -0.34 -9.70 3.12
N ASN A 79 -1.64 -9.47 3.31
CA ASN A 79 -2.66 -9.99 2.40
C ASN A 79 -2.59 -9.35 1.00
N VAL A 80 -2.25 -8.05 0.92
CA VAL A 80 -1.99 -7.37 -0.37
C VAL A 80 -0.77 -7.98 -1.05
N GLN A 81 0.30 -8.21 -0.29
CA GLN A 81 1.52 -8.84 -0.79
C GLN A 81 1.28 -10.27 -1.27
N ASP A 82 0.50 -11.07 -0.54
CA ASP A 82 0.12 -12.44 -0.94
C ASP A 82 -0.74 -12.44 -2.21
N LYS A 83 -1.69 -11.50 -2.32
CA LYS A 83 -2.52 -11.36 -3.52
C LYS A 83 -1.71 -10.94 -4.75
N TYR A 84 -0.74 -10.04 -4.56
CA TYR A 84 0.20 -9.64 -5.59
C TYR A 84 1.06 -10.83 -6.06
N ASN A 85 1.61 -11.61 -5.12
CA ASN A 85 2.41 -12.80 -5.42
C ASN A 85 1.58 -13.88 -6.15
N SER A 86 0.30 -14.01 -5.82
CA SER A 86 -0.64 -14.90 -6.54
C SER A 86 -0.82 -14.45 -7.99
N LEU A 87 -1.07 -13.17 -8.24
CA LEU A 87 -1.26 -12.63 -9.59
C LEU A 87 0.01 -12.77 -10.46
N LEU A 88 1.19 -12.64 -9.84
CA LEU A 88 2.47 -12.87 -10.50
C LEU A 88 2.65 -14.32 -10.97
N LYS A 89 2.10 -15.30 -10.24
CA LYS A 89 2.16 -16.72 -10.64
C LYS A 89 1.22 -17.06 -11.80
N ASP A 90 0.16 -16.29 -11.97
CA ASP A 90 -0.85 -16.50 -13.02
C ASP A 90 -0.50 -15.79 -14.34
N MET A 91 0.57 -14.98 -14.35
CA MET A 91 1.15 -14.35 -15.54
C MET A 91 2.29 -15.19 -16.14
#